data_AF-A0A257N345-F1
#
_entry.id   AF-A0A257N345-F1
#
_cell.length_a   1.000
_cell.length_b   1.000
_cell.length_c   1.000
_cell.angle_alpha   90.00
_cell.angle_beta   90.00
_cell.angle_gamma   90.00
#
_symmetry.space_group_name_H-M   'P 1'
#
loop_
_entity.id
_entity.type
_entity.pdbx_description
1 polymer ?
#
loop_
_entity_poly.entity_id
_entity_poly.type
_entity_poly.pdbx_seq_one_letter_code
_entity_poly.pdbx_strand_id
1 'polypeptide(L)'
;GIQPEECIRIEMTVKEPGLEMSTRTSSLDASFRNEDEKAIDAYEDLLLDVLKGDRSLFLRFDEVEYAWRIVDPILQTWAIERDYIATYPAGSWGPEDSRLFEKSAQSWRSSLTPECK
;
A
#
# COMPACT_ATOMS: atom_id res chain seq x y z
N GLY A 1 3.80 -7.99 -1.40
CA GLY A 1 2.76 -7.10 -0.86
C GLY A 1 2.35 -7.61 0.50
N ILE A 2 1.35 -7.00 1.12
CA ILE A 2 0.73 -7.58 2.33
C ILE A 2 -0.26 -8.67 1.92
N GLN A 3 -1.01 -8.46 0.83
CA GLN A 3 -1.92 -9.43 0.22
C GLN A 3 -1.93 -9.24 -1.30
N PRO A 4 -2.34 -10.25 -2.11
CA PRO A 4 -2.75 -11.62 -1.74
C PRO A 4 -1.57 -12.54 -1.39
N GLU A 5 -0.41 -12.29 -1.98
CA GLU A 5 0.84 -12.98 -1.66
C GLU A 5 1.74 -12.08 -0.82
N GLU A 6 2.07 -12.54 0.38
CA GLU A 6 2.96 -11.87 1.30
C GLU A 6 4.39 -11.90 0.76
N CYS A 7 4.90 -10.75 0.35
CA CYS A 7 6.27 -10.62 -0.14
C CYS A 7 6.87 -9.24 0.08
N ILE A 8 8.18 -9.19 0.32
CA ILE A 8 8.98 -7.97 0.19
C ILE A 8 9.59 -7.97 -1.20
N ARG A 9 9.37 -6.89 -1.95
CA ARG A 9 10.01 -6.61 -3.23
C ARG A 9 10.89 -5.39 -3.11
N ILE A 10 12.15 -5.53 -3.52
CA ILE A 10 13.13 -4.44 -3.56
C ILE A 10 13.57 -4.26 -5.02
N GLU A 11 13.37 -3.06 -5.56
CA GLU A 11 13.88 -2.69 -6.87
C GLU A 11 15.18 -1.89 -6.72
N MET A 12 16.21 -2.30 -7.43
CA MET A 12 17.52 -1.66 -7.40
C MET A 12 18.11 -1.58 -8.80
N THR A 13 18.83 -0.51 -9.08
CA THR A 13 19.57 -0.35 -10.34
C THR A 13 20.90 -1.08 -10.23
N VAL A 14 21.12 -2.06 -11.09
CA VAL A 14 22.36 -2.85 -11.14
C VAL A 14 23.06 -2.63 -12.47
N LYS A 15 24.39 -2.74 -12.47
CA LYS A 15 25.16 -2.70 -13.71
C LYS A 15 24.82 -3.93 -14.57
N GLU A 16 24.63 -3.73 -15.86
CA GLU A 16 24.50 -4.83 -16.81
C GLU A 16 25.83 -5.58 -16.97
N PRO A 17 25.83 -6.91 -16.92
CA PRO A 17 27.02 -7.69 -17.23
C PRO A 17 27.47 -7.42 -18.67
N GLY A 18 28.61 -6.74 -18.83
CA GLY A 18 29.11 -6.34 -20.14
C GLY A 18 30.32 -5.40 -20.05
N LEU A 19 30.91 -5.13 -21.22
CA LEU A 19 32.01 -4.17 -21.38
C LEU A 19 31.51 -2.72 -21.33
N GLU A 20 30.24 -2.49 -21.65
CA GLU A 20 29.61 -1.19 -21.61
C GLU A 20 29.17 -0.80 -20.18
N MET A 21 29.14 0.50 -19.89
CA MET A 21 28.62 1.04 -18.64
C MET A 21 27.11 1.32 -18.75
N SER A 22 26.36 0.24 -18.94
CA SER A 22 24.89 0.26 -18.93
C SER A 22 24.35 -0.24 -17.59
N THR A 23 23.19 0.25 -17.20
CA THR A 23 22.50 -0.12 -15.96
C THR A 23 21.08 -0.56 -16.25
N ARG A 24 20.60 -1.58 -15.54
CA ARG A 24 19.22 -2.06 -15.60
C ARG A 24 18.59 -2.08 -14.23
N THR A 25 17.27 -1.98 -14.17
CA THR A 25 16.52 -2.23 -12.93
C THR A 25 16.40 -3.74 -12.71
N SER A 26 16.80 -4.20 -11.54
CA SER A 26 16.61 -5.57 -11.08
C SER A 26 15.67 -5.57 -9.88
N SER A 27 14.77 -6.54 -9.81
CA SER A 27 13.92 -6.79 -8.65
C SER A 27 14.50 -7.95 -7.83
N LEU A 28 14.43 -7.83 -6.51
CA LEU A 28 14.68 -8.91 -5.56
C LEU A 28 13.39 -9.16 -4.79
N ASP A 29 12.88 -10.37 -4.91
CA ASP A 29 11.63 -10.79 -4.30
C ASP A 29 11.88 -11.81 -3.19
N ALA A 30 11.39 -11.51 -2.00
CA ALA A 30 11.37 -12.42 -0.87
C ALA A 30 9.92 -12.71 -0.49
N SER A 31 9.43 -13.89 -0.85
CA SER A 31 8.12 -14.39 -0.44
C SER A 31 8.21 -14.94 0.99
N PHE A 32 7.23 -14.62 1.84
CA PHE A 32 7.24 -15.06 3.24
C PHE A 32 6.64 -16.44 3.47
N ARG A 33 5.81 -16.90 2.53
CA ARG A 33 5.07 -18.15 2.67
C ARG A 33 5.42 -19.10 1.54
N ASN A 34 5.58 -20.37 1.91
CA ASN A 34 5.64 -21.47 0.96
C ASN A 34 4.21 -21.91 0.62
N GLU A 35 4.01 -22.55 -0.54
CA GLU A 35 2.67 -22.99 -1.00
C GLU A 35 1.97 -23.93 0.02
N ASP A 36 2.76 -24.65 0.82
CA ASP A 36 2.26 -25.62 1.82
C ASP A 36 1.90 -25.00 3.18
N GLU A 37 2.20 -23.71 3.41
CA GLU A 37 1.99 -23.06 4.70
C GLU A 37 0.59 -22.42 4.79
N LYS A 38 -0.18 -22.82 5.80
CA LYS A 38 -1.52 -22.30 6.06
C LYS A 38 -1.46 -20.83 6.49
N ALA A 39 -2.28 -20.00 5.86
CA ALA A 39 -2.50 -18.62 6.28
C ALA A 39 -3.18 -18.62 7.66
N ILE A 40 -2.63 -17.88 8.61
CA ILE A 40 -3.37 -17.53 9.82
C ILE A 40 -4.27 -16.36 9.46
N ASP A 41 -5.55 -16.45 9.81
CA ASP A 41 -6.48 -15.34 9.57
C ASP A 41 -6.18 -14.20 10.55
N ALA A 42 -6.41 -12.96 10.13
CA ALA A 42 -6.12 -11.78 10.95
C ALA A 42 -6.85 -11.82 12.31
N TYR A 43 -8.04 -12.43 12.37
CA TYR A 43 -8.78 -12.59 13.63
C TYR A 43 -8.24 -13.69 14.53
N GLU A 44 -7.61 -14.74 14.00
CA GLU A 44 -7.04 -15.82 14.80
C GLU A 44 -5.89 -15.29 15.67
N ASP A 45 -5.01 -14.47 15.09
CA ASP A 45 -3.91 -13.81 15.81
C ASP A 45 -4.41 -12.80 16.84
N LEU A 46 -5.36 -11.93 16.47
CA LEU A 46 -5.91 -10.93 17.38
C LEU A 46 -6.59 -11.58 18.60
N LEU A 47 -7.32 -12.67 18.40
CA LEU A 47 -7.94 -13.40 19.51
C LEU A 47 -6.89 -14.06 20.41
N LEU A 48 -5.83 -14.61 19.83
CA LEU A 48 -4.72 -15.17 20.60
C LEU A 48 -4.01 -14.10 21.45
N ASP A 49 -3.85 -12.89 20.93
CA ASP A 49 -3.23 -11.77 21.65
C ASP A 49 -4.09 -11.30 22.82
N VAL A 50 -5.42 -11.26 22.66
CA VAL A 50 -6.35 -11.00 23.77
C VAL A 50 -6.18 -12.03 24.89
N LEU A 51 -6.07 -13.32 24.53
CA LEU A 51 -5.87 -14.40 25.51
C LEU A 51 -4.51 -14.30 26.23
N LYS A 52 -3.46 -13.83 25.53
CA LYS A 52 -2.14 -13.58 26.13
C LYS A 52 -2.06 -12.27 26.91
N GLY A 53 -3.06 -11.40 26.78
CA GLY A 53 -3.06 -10.06 27.35
C GLY A 53 -2.12 -9.09 26.62
N ASP A 54 -1.69 -9.42 25.40
CA ASP A 54 -0.92 -8.52 24.56
C ASP A 54 -1.86 -7.52 23.88
N ARG A 55 -1.49 -6.24 23.92
CA ARG A 55 -2.29 -5.13 23.39
C ARG A 55 -1.55 -4.35 22.30
N SER A 56 -0.42 -4.86 21.82
CA SER A 56 0.45 -4.17 20.86
C SER A 56 -0.21 -3.96 19.49
N LEU A 57 -1.08 -4.88 19.06
CA LEU A 57 -1.82 -4.79 17.79
C LEU A 57 -3.20 -4.13 17.91
N PHE A 58 -3.53 -3.58 19.08
CA PHE A 58 -4.80 -2.90 19.31
C PHE A 58 -4.62 -1.39 19.28
N LEU A 59 -5.53 -0.70 18.61
CA LEU A 59 -5.57 0.75 18.60
C LEU A 59 -5.82 1.28 20.01
N ARG A 60 -5.03 2.28 20.40
CA ARG A 60 -5.23 2.99 21.65
C ARG A 60 -6.23 4.12 21.48
N PHE A 61 -6.86 4.54 22.59
CA PHE A 61 -7.85 5.61 22.58
C PHE A 61 -7.31 6.93 22.04
N ASP A 62 -6.10 7.32 22.46
CA ASP A 62 -5.42 8.54 22.01
C ASP A 62 -5.13 8.50 20.50
N GLU A 63 -4.63 7.38 19.98
CA GLU A 63 -4.40 7.19 18.54
C GLU A 63 -5.68 7.37 17.71
N VAL A 64 -6.79 6.78 18.18
CA VAL A 64 -8.10 6.90 17.54
C VAL A 64 -8.60 8.34 17.57
N GLU A 65 -8.46 9.03 18.71
CA GLU A 65 -8.84 10.45 18.83
C GLU A 65 -8.07 11.32 17.82
N TYR A 66 -6.76 11.13 17.69
CA TYR A 66 -5.95 11.88 16.73
C TYR A 66 -6.30 11.55 15.28
N ALA A 67 -6.58 10.29 14.95
CA ALA A 67 -7.04 9.90 13.63
C ALA A 67 -8.35 10.61 13.26
N TRP A 68 -9.31 10.66 14.20
CA TRP A 68 -10.57 11.37 13.99
C TRP A 68 -10.41 12.87 13.84
N ARG A 69 -9.50 13.52 14.59
CA ARG A 69 -9.21 14.95 14.41
C ARG A 69 -8.74 15.30 12.99
N ILE A 70 -8.13 14.36 12.27
CA ILE A 70 -7.70 14.55 10.87
C ILE A 70 -8.87 14.31 9.90
N VAL A 71 -9.68 13.28 10.13
CA VAL A 71 -10.75 12.87 9.21
C VAL A 71 -12.00 13.75 9.36
N ASP A 72 -12.34 14.16 10.58
CA ASP A 72 -13.57 14.91 10.89
C ASP A 72 -13.72 16.19 10.06
N PRO A 73 -12.71 17.08 9.94
CA PRO A 73 -12.84 18.29 9.15
C PRO A 73 -13.16 18.01 7.67
N ILE A 74 -12.59 16.94 7.10
CA ILE A 74 -12.81 16.54 5.71
C ILE A 74 -14.26 16.11 5.51
N LEU A 75 -14.78 15.29 6.43
CA LEU A 75 -16.18 14.84 6.40
C LEU A 75 -17.17 15.98 6.59
N GLN A 76 -16.89 16.94 7.48
CA GLN A 76 -17.73 18.12 7.69
C GLN A 76 -17.81 18.98 6.43
N THR A 77 -16.67 19.21 5.76
CA THR A 77 -16.66 19.94 4.48
C THR A 77 -17.46 19.20 3.41
N TRP A 78 -17.26 17.89 3.24
CA TRP A 78 -18.03 17.08 2.28
C TRP A 78 -19.52 16.97 2.58
N ALA A 79 -19.94 17.18 3.82
CA ALA A 79 -21.37 17.20 4.18
C ALA A 79 -22.07 18.50 3.71
N ILE A 80 -21.31 19.59 3.57
CA ILE A 80 -21.83 20.93 3.21
C ILE A 80 -21.63 21.20 1.72
N GLU A 81 -20.43 20.96 1.21
CA GLU A 81 -20.07 21.17 -0.19
C GLU A 81 -20.59 20.02 -1.06
N ARG A 82 -21.24 20.38 -2.18
CA ARG A 82 -21.74 19.42 -3.18
C ARG A 82 -21.02 19.59 -4.51
N ASP A 83 -19.74 19.94 -4.43
CA ASP A 83 -18.90 20.11 -5.61
C ASP A 83 -18.79 18.80 -6.39
N TYR A 84 -18.41 18.93 -7.66
CA TYR A 84 -18.31 17.80 -8.57
C TYR A 84 -17.34 16.73 -8.02
N ILE A 85 -17.86 15.52 -7.83
CA ILE A 85 -17.07 14.35 -7.46
C ILE A 85 -16.56 13.69 -8.74
N ALA A 86 -15.25 13.59 -8.89
CA ALA A 86 -14.63 12.95 -10.04
C ALA A 86 -15.02 11.46 -10.14
N THR A 87 -15.62 11.07 -11.28
CA THR A 87 -16.00 9.68 -11.56
C THR A 87 -14.95 8.95 -12.38
N TYR A 88 -14.91 7.63 -12.27
CA TYR A 88 -14.01 6.77 -13.04
C TYR A 88 -14.70 5.45 -13.41
N PRO A 89 -14.32 4.81 -14.53
CA PRO A 89 -14.91 3.53 -14.93
C PRO A 89 -14.49 2.41 -13.97
N ALA A 90 -15.40 1.45 -13.73
CA ALA A 90 -15.11 0.29 -12.89
C ALA A 90 -13.92 -0.52 -13.46
N GLY A 91 -12.98 -0.89 -12.58
CA GLY A 91 -11.74 -1.58 -12.95
C GLY A 91 -10.57 -0.67 -13.36
N SER A 92 -10.77 0.66 -13.42
CA SER A 92 -9.64 1.60 -13.53
C SER A 92 -9.01 1.91 -12.17
N TRP A 93 -7.83 2.53 -12.21
CA TRP A 93 -7.07 2.95 -11.02
C TRP A 93 -7.58 4.25 -10.36
N GLY A 94 -8.72 4.77 -10.81
CA GLY A 94 -9.29 6.03 -10.35
C GLY A 94 -9.42 7.07 -11.47
N PRO A 95 -9.78 8.32 -11.12
CA PRO A 95 -9.94 9.40 -12.09
C PRO A 95 -8.58 9.91 -12.59
N GLU A 96 -8.51 10.30 -13.87
CA GLU A 96 -7.27 10.78 -14.50
C GLU A 96 -6.71 12.07 -13.86
N ASP A 97 -7.60 12.88 -13.26
CA ASP A 97 -7.27 14.15 -12.63
C ASP A 97 -6.79 14.00 -11.16
N SER A 98 -6.50 12.78 -10.72
CA SER A 98 -5.98 12.47 -9.38
C SER A 98 -4.49 12.86 -9.20
N ARG A 99 -4.09 14.03 -9.71
CA ARG A 99 -2.74 14.58 -9.54
C ARG A 99 -2.53 15.08 -8.11
N LEU A 100 -2.35 14.14 -7.20
CA LEU A 100 -1.99 14.40 -5.80
C LEU A 100 -0.50 14.73 -5.64
N PHE A 101 0.34 14.35 -6.62
CA PHE A 101 1.79 14.56 -6.54
C PHE A 101 2.20 15.89 -7.15
N GLU A 102 2.95 16.70 -6.40
CA GLU A 102 3.52 17.97 -6.88
C GLU A 102 4.66 17.74 -7.88
N LYS A 103 5.39 16.62 -7.75
CA LYS A 103 6.55 16.31 -8.59
C LYS A 103 6.14 15.44 -9.77
N SER A 104 6.51 15.85 -10.98
CA SER A 104 6.29 15.08 -12.22
C SER A 104 6.96 13.70 -12.25
N ALA A 105 7.96 13.48 -11.39
CA ALA A 105 8.66 12.20 -11.26
C ALA A 105 7.96 11.20 -10.33
N GLN A 106 6.84 11.56 -9.71
CA GLN A 106 6.08 10.70 -8.81
C GLN A 106 4.80 10.25 -9.50
N SER A 107 4.56 8.95 -9.49
CA SER A 107 3.33 8.34 -9.97
C SER A 107 2.95 7.18 -9.07
N TRP A 108 1.65 6.88 -9.03
CA TRP A 108 1.17 5.66 -8.40
C TRP A 108 1.75 4.44 -9.11
N ARG A 109 2.16 3.43 -8.34
CA ARG A 109 2.52 2.12 -8.88
C ARG A 109 1.25 1.28 -8.98
N SER A 110 0.75 1.14 -10.20
CA SER A 110 -0.48 0.41 -10.54
C SER A 110 -0.25 -1.05 -10.93
N SER A 111 0.99 -1.52 -10.97
CA SER A 111 1.29 -2.91 -11.29
C SER A 111 2.35 -3.45 -10.33
N LEU A 112 2.21 -4.74 -10.00
CA LEU A 112 3.23 -5.47 -9.25
C LEU A 112 4.38 -5.86 -10.18
N THR A 113 4.13 -6.12 -11.46
CA THR A 113 5.19 -6.45 -12.42
C THR A 113 6.02 -5.21 -12.75
N PRO A 114 7.37 -5.30 -12.78
CA PRO A 114 8.19 -4.18 -13.20
C PRO A 114 7.76 -3.75 -14.62
N GLU A 115 7.49 -2.46 -14.79
CA GLU A 115 7.32 -1.88 -16.12
C GLU A 115 8.66 -1.97 -16.84
N CYS A 116 8.82 -2.95 -17.74
CA CYS A 116 9.89 -2.90 -18.74
C CYS A 116 9.56 -1.73 -19.67
N LYS A 117 10.29 -0.62 -19.51
CA LYS A 117 10.43 0.39 -20.56
C LYS A 117 11.63 0.05 -21.43
#